data_AF-A0A954SFP0-F1
#
_entry.id   AF-A0A954SFP0-F1
#
_cell.length_a   1.000
_cell.length_b   1.000
_cell.length_c   1.000
_cell.angle_alpha   90.00
_cell.angle_beta   90.00
_cell.angle_gamma   90.00
#
_symmetry.space_group_name_H-M   'P 1'
#
loop_
_entity.id
_entity.type
_entity.pdbx_description
1 polymer ?
#
loop_
_entity_poly.entity_id
_entity_poly.type
_entity_poly.pdbx_seq_one_letter_code
_entity_poly.pdbx_strand_id
1 'polypeptide(L)' 'ATPRNFNIDPSGKWLLAAGQDSHTLASFEINQESGELTYNRSVVHAPSCICVLIDNGK' A
#
# COMPACT_ATOMS: atom_id res chain seq x y z
N ALA A 1 11.02 -7.45 -4.99
CA ALA A 1 10.53 -6.06 -4.99
C ALA A 1 11.25 -5.29 -3.90
N THR A 2 11.46 -3.99 -4.09
CA THR A 2 12.06 -3.09 -3.08
C THR A 2 10.98 -2.11 -2.62
N PRO A 3 10.23 -2.41 -1.55
CA PRO A 3 9.16 -1.54 -1.06
C PRO A 3 9.78 -0.35 -0.32
N ARG A 4 9.80 0.82 -0.97
CA ARG A 4 10.47 2.01 -0.41
C ARG A 4 9.61 2.76 0.59
N ASN A 5 8.30 2.68 0.42
CA ASN A 5 7.34 3.31 1.31
C ASN A 5 6.03 2.53 1.33
N PHE A 6 5.32 2.65 2.43
CA PHE A 6 3.94 2.20 2.57
C PHE A 6 3.17 3.22 3.39
N ASN A 7 1.85 3.18 3.27
CA ASN A 7 0.96 3.97 4.10
C ASN A 7 -0.33 3.20 4.38
N ILE A 8 -0.97 3.51 5.51
CA ILE A 8 -2.25 2.91 5.91
C ILE A 8 -3.33 3.94 5.63
N ASP A 9 -4.43 3.51 5.01
CA ASP A 9 -5.54 4.40 4.75
C ASP A 9 -6.19 4.89 6.06
N PRO A 10 -6.89 6.04 6.05
CA PRO A 10 -7.47 6.64 7.26
C PRO A 10 -8.48 5.74 7.98
N SER A 11 -9.13 4.83 7.26
CA SER A 11 -10.04 3.86 7.87
C SER A 11 -9.31 2.72 8.60
N GLY A 12 -8.00 2.58 8.40
CA GLY A 12 -7.19 1.51 8.97
C GLY A 12 -7.39 0.15 8.31
N LYS A 13 -8.17 0.07 7.23
CA LYS A 13 -8.55 -1.19 6.58
C LYS A 13 -7.54 -1.65 5.54
N TRP A 14 -6.78 -0.71 4.96
CA TRP A 14 -5.91 -0.96 3.83
C TRP A 14 -4.50 -0.44 4.08
N LEU A 15 -3.52 -1.25 3.71
CA LEU A 15 -2.13 -0.83 3.55
C LEU A 15 -1.79 -0.81 2.07
N LEU A 16 -1.21 0.30 1.62
CA LEU A 16 -0.69 0.48 0.27
C LEU A 16 0.84 0.46 0.32
N ALA A 17 1.48 -0.40 -0.48
CA ALA A 17 2.93 -0.55 -0.53
C ALA A 17 3.48 -0.22 -1.92
N ALA A 18 4.38 0.75 -1.99
CA ALA A 18 5.04 1.21 -3.20
C ALA A 18 6.33 0.42 -3.47
N GLY A 19 6.31 -0.40 -4.52
CA GLY A 19 7.46 -1.18 -4.99
C GLY A 19 8.28 -0.43 -6.03
N GLN A 20 9.46 0.06 -5.64
CA GLN A 20 10.34 0.85 -6.49
C GLN A 20 10.80 0.05 -7.72
N ASP A 21 11.36 -1.14 -7.51
CA ASP A 21 11.93 -1.95 -8.59
C ASP A 21 10.88 -2.76 -9.36
N SER A 22 9.70 -2.96 -8.76
CA SER A 22 8.60 -3.69 -9.41
C SER A 22 7.68 -2.79 -10.22
N HIS A 23 7.79 -1.46 -10.09
CA HIS A 23 6.87 -0.51 -10.71
C HIS A 23 5.40 -0.78 -10.37
N THR A 24 5.14 -1.17 -9.12
CA THR A 24 3.80 -1.53 -8.63
C THR A 24 3.45 -0.84 -7.31
N LEU A 25 2.18 -0.47 -7.18
CA LEU A 25 1.53 -0.19 -5.92
C LEU A 25 0.64 -1.38 -5.58
N ALA A 26 0.97 -2.10 -4.52
CA ALA A 26 0.22 -3.26 -4.04
C ALA A 26 -0.68 -2.86 -2.86
N SER A 27 -1.85 -3.48 -2.75
CA SER A 27 -2.78 -3.28 -1.63
C SER A 27 -2.95 -4.53 -0.77
N PHE A 28 -3.05 -4.32 0.53
CA PHE A 28 -3.25 -5.36 1.53
C PHE A 28 -4.42 -4.96 2.43
N GLU A 29 -5.33 -5.90 2.67
CA GLU A 29 -6.36 -5.75 3.70
C GLU A 29 -5.76 -6.05 5.07
N ILE A 30 -6.08 -5.24 6.08
CA ILE A 30 -5.61 -5.39 7.45
C ILE A 30 -6.71 -6.08 8.27
N ASN A 31 -6.42 -7.25 8.83
CA ASN A 31 -7.28 -7.85 9.84
C ASN A 31 -7.30 -6.94 11.08
N GLN A 32 -8.49 -6.46 11.46
CA GLN A 32 -8.64 -5.45 12.52
C GLN A 32 -8.44 -6.00 13.94
N GLU A 33 -8.45 -7.31 14.11
CA GLU A 33 -8.20 -7.97 15.41
C GLU A 33 -6.73 -8.37 15.56
N SER A 34 -6.14 -8.97 14.51
CA SER A 34 -4.78 -9.53 14.56
C SER A 34 -3.69 -8.63 13.96
N GLY A 35 -4.06 -7.68 13.11
CA GLY A 35 -3.12 -6.89 12.31
C GLY A 35 -2.51 -7.62 11.12
N GLU A 36 -2.92 -8.87 10.86
CA GLU A 36 -2.42 -9.64 9.72
C GLU A 36 -2.79 -8.99 8.38
N LEU A 37 -1.88 -9.10 7.42
CA LEU A 37 -2.03 -8.51 6.09
C LEU A 37 -2.43 -9.58 5.08
N THR A 38 -3.58 -9.39 4.42
CA THR A 38 -4.00 -10.22 3.30
C THR A 38 -3.77 -9.47 2.00
N TYR A 39 -2.90 -10.00 1.14
CA TYR A 39 -2.69 -9.41 -0.19
C TYR A 39 -3.96 -9.53 -1.03
N ASN A 40 -4.54 -8.40 -1.42
CA ASN A 40 -5.83 -8.37 -2.12
C ASN A 40 -5.72 -8.62 -3.64
N ARG A 41 -4.50 -8.96 -4.13
CA ARG A 41 -4.17 -9.23 -5.53
C ARG A 41 -4.49 -8.09 -6.51
N SER A 42 -4.80 -6.90 -5.99
CA SER A 42 -4.96 -5.70 -6.79
C SER A 42 -3.64 -4.94 -6.83
N VAL A 43 -3.22 -4.59 -8.04
CA VAL A 43 -2.00 -3.80 -8.27
C VAL A 43 -2.30 -2.68 -9.24
N VAL A 44 -1.72 -1.51 -8.95
CA VAL A 44 -1.63 -0.42 -9.91
C VAL A 44 -0.19 -0.33 -10.38
N HIS A 45 0.01 -0.25 -11.69
CA HIS A 45 1.34 -0.01 -12.24
C HIS A 45 1.65 1.48 -12.24
N ALA A 46 2.79 1.84 -11.68
CA ALA A 46 3.29 3.19 -11.71
C ALA A 46 4.83 3.18 -11.72
N PRO A 47 5.49 3.97 -12.59
CA PRO A 47 6.93 3.92 -12.75
C PRO A 47 7.66 4.27 -11.46
N SER A 48 8.51 3.37 -10.97
CA SER A 48 9.40 3.60 -9.83
C SER A 48 8.68 4.21 -8.63
N CYS A 49 7.56 3.61 -8.24
CA CYS A 49 6.79 4.04 -7.07
C CYS A 49 7.66 4.01 -5.81
N ILE A 50 7.92 5.19 -5.24
CA ILE A 50 8.78 5.35 -4.06
C ILE A 50 8.08 5.93 -2.82
N CYS A 51 6.93 6.58 -2.97
CA CYS A 51 6.23 7.28 -1.89
C CYS A 51 4.72 7.09 -2.04
N VAL A 52 4.04 6.86 -0.91
CA VAL A 52 2.59 6.79 -0.77
C VAL A 52 2.17 7.84 0.23
N LEU A 53 1.59 8.92 -0.27
CA LEU A 53 0.90 9.92 0.56
C LEU A 53 -0.60 9.74 0.36
N ILE A 54 -1.31 9.52 1.45
CA ILE A 54 -2.77 9.53 1.44
C ILE A 54 -3.20 10.90 1.93
N ASP A 55 -3.73 11.70 1.00
CA ASP A 55 -4.28 13.00 1.31
C ASP A 55 -5.73 12.86 1.77
N ASN A 56 -6.04 13.47 2.91
CA ASN A 56 -7.37 13.48 3.52
C ASN A 56 -8.13 14.77 3.21
N GLY A 57 -7.62 15.59 2.28
CA GLY A 57 -8.27 16.81 1.82
C GLY A 57 -8.38 17.88 2.89
N LYS A 58 -7.39 17.97 3.79
CA LYS A 58 -7.26 19.05 4.77
C LYS A 58 -6.03 19.89 4.51
#